data_AF-A0A523RY07-F1
#
_entry.id   AF-A0A523RY07-F1
#
_cell.length_a   1.000
_cell.length_b   1.000
_cell.length_c   1.000
_cell.angle_alpha   90.00
_cell.angle_beta   90.00
_cell.angle_gamma   90.00
#
_symmetry.space_group_name_H-M   'P 1'
#
loop_
_entity.id
_entity.type
_entity.pdbx_description
1 polymer ?
#
loop_
_entity_poly.entity_id
_entity_poly.type
_entity_poly.pdbx_seq_one_letter_code
_entity_poly.pdbx_strand_id
1 'polypeptide(L)'
;MFYIFIMILEVQTMENTIILTQSEVKDCLSMKEAIDAVKVAYSAFAKGRVQMPSVQHLDVHKHNGEVDIKSGFVEDFGLIGTKIASGFYENLKKGFPPGIAIIVLLDLETSMPLAIMDGTHITAYRTGAAGAVAAQVLARKNSKNVGILGAGTQGRMQLLALQEIFDIQNVKIWDIERGLAEQYEKEMSINVQVVDTPEQVVRDADILVTATPSKKALIRADAIHEGLHINAIGADGPGKQELDPAIMTRVSKIVVDSLAQCRSIGEIQHALGEGLISESTIHAEIGEILNGDKIGRENDSEITIFDATGLSAQDIAAAKIVYDAAKKKGLGKRINLLG
;
A
#
# COMPACT_ATOMS: atom_id res chain seq x y z
N MET A 1 -45.66 25.18 -26.28
CA MET A 1 -45.83 23.73 -26.55
C MET A 1 -44.86 23.30 -27.66
N PHE A 2 -43.55 23.46 -27.45
CA PHE A 2 -42.51 23.15 -28.46
C PHE A 2 -41.10 23.12 -27.80
N TYR A 3 -40.93 22.42 -26.67
CA TYR A 3 -39.61 22.25 -26.02
C TYR A 3 -39.47 20.93 -25.25
N ILE A 4 -40.24 19.89 -25.61
CA ILE A 4 -40.15 18.55 -25.00
C ILE A 4 -40.08 17.48 -26.11
N PHE A 5 -39.32 17.72 -27.18
CA PHE A 5 -39.30 16.77 -28.30
C PHE A 5 -37.94 16.44 -28.90
N ILE A 6 -36.82 16.89 -28.31
CA ILE A 6 -35.49 16.48 -28.76
C ILE A 6 -34.57 16.30 -27.55
N MET A 7 -34.85 15.28 -26.74
CA MET A 7 -33.85 14.63 -25.90
C MET A 7 -33.93 13.10 -26.06
N ILE A 8 -34.50 12.66 -27.18
CA ILE A 8 -34.30 11.34 -27.77
C ILE A 8 -33.09 11.48 -28.72
N LEU A 9 -32.00 12.05 -28.21
CA LEU A 9 -30.69 11.69 -28.72
C LEU A 9 -30.45 10.33 -28.12
N GLU A 10 -30.28 9.35 -28.99
CA GLU A 10 -29.92 7.97 -28.70
C GLU A 10 -29.24 7.88 -27.34
N VAL A 11 -29.98 7.35 -26.36
CA VAL A 11 -29.38 6.85 -25.13
C VAL A 11 -28.42 5.77 -25.62
N GLN A 12 -27.17 6.16 -25.92
CA GLN A 12 -26.04 5.26 -25.89
C GLN A 12 -26.29 4.42 -24.66
N THR A 13 -26.51 3.11 -24.86
CA THR A 13 -26.85 2.16 -23.80
C THR A 13 -26.11 2.56 -22.54
N MET A 14 -26.83 3.14 -21.57
CA MET A 14 -26.19 3.74 -20.40
C MET A 14 -25.24 2.70 -19.84
N GLU A 15 -23.94 3.02 -19.79
CA GLU A 15 -22.96 2.04 -19.34
C GLU A 15 -23.34 1.63 -17.92
N ASN A 16 -23.74 0.36 -17.77
CA ASN A 16 -24.10 -0.17 -16.47
C ASN A 16 -22.86 -0.20 -15.58
N THR A 17 -23.00 0.27 -14.34
CA THR A 17 -22.00 0.12 -13.31
C THR A 17 -21.79 -1.36 -13.00
N ILE A 18 -20.54 -1.80 -12.97
CA ILE A 18 -20.19 -3.19 -12.63
C ILE A 18 -19.96 -3.30 -11.12
N ILE A 19 -20.69 -4.19 -10.47
CA ILE A 19 -20.45 -4.55 -9.07
C ILE A 19 -19.64 -5.84 -9.00
N LEU A 20 -18.48 -5.78 -8.35
CA LEU A 20 -17.54 -6.89 -8.23
C LEU A 20 -17.36 -7.32 -6.77
N THR A 21 -17.58 -8.61 -6.53
CA THR A 21 -17.32 -9.28 -5.26
C THR A 21 -15.83 -9.54 -5.05
N GLN A 22 -15.42 -9.81 -3.81
CA GLN A 22 -14.03 -10.15 -3.52
C GLN A 22 -13.52 -11.36 -4.31
N SER A 23 -14.34 -12.39 -4.53
CA SER A 23 -13.93 -13.56 -5.34
C SER A 23 -13.65 -13.18 -6.79
N GLU A 24 -14.49 -12.35 -7.38
CA GLU A 24 -14.28 -11.89 -8.77
C GLU A 24 -13.06 -10.96 -8.87
N VAL A 25 -12.81 -10.13 -7.84
CA VAL A 25 -11.61 -9.29 -7.76
C VAL A 25 -10.35 -10.15 -7.66
N LYS A 26 -10.35 -11.20 -6.83
CA LYS A 26 -9.23 -12.17 -6.71
C LYS A 26 -8.92 -12.85 -8.03
N ASP A 27 -9.94 -13.20 -8.80
CA ASP A 27 -9.77 -13.82 -10.12
C ASP A 27 -9.19 -12.84 -11.17
N CYS A 28 -9.13 -11.54 -10.87
CA CYS A 28 -8.74 -10.49 -11.83
C CYS A 28 -7.42 -9.78 -11.51
N LEU A 29 -6.79 -10.03 -10.36
CA LEU A 29 -5.58 -9.32 -9.95
C LEU A 29 -4.52 -10.29 -9.41
N SER A 30 -3.45 -10.49 -10.16
CA SER A 30 -2.25 -11.14 -9.66
C SER A 30 -1.31 -10.16 -8.94
N MET A 31 -0.38 -10.67 -8.13
CA MET A 31 0.62 -9.84 -7.46
C MET A 31 1.52 -9.11 -8.46
N LYS A 32 1.92 -9.79 -9.54
CA LYS A 32 2.72 -9.20 -10.62
C LYS A 32 2.00 -8.02 -11.29
N GLU A 33 0.72 -8.16 -11.60
CA GLU A 33 -0.09 -7.08 -12.15
C GLU A 33 -0.23 -5.92 -11.16
N ALA A 34 -0.36 -6.20 -9.85
CA ALA A 34 -0.37 -5.17 -8.82
C ALA A 34 0.96 -4.40 -8.74
N ILE A 35 2.11 -5.08 -8.86
CA ILE A 35 3.44 -4.45 -8.94
C ILE A 35 3.52 -3.50 -10.15
N ASP A 36 3.07 -3.94 -11.32
CA ASP A 36 3.09 -3.11 -12.52
C ASP A 36 2.15 -1.91 -12.41
N ALA A 37 0.93 -2.09 -11.88
CA ALA A 37 0.00 -1.00 -11.59
C ALA A 37 0.61 0.05 -10.65
N VAL A 38 1.27 -0.39 -9.57
CA VAL A 38 1.86 0.51 -8.58
C VAL A 38 3.03 1.29 -9.16
N LYS A 39 3.86 0.70 -10.03
CA LYS A 39 4.92 1.43 -10.76
C LYS A 39 4.35 2.56 -11.59
N VAL A 40 3.28 2.28 -12.34
CA VAL A 40 2.61 3.30 -13.16
C VAL A 40 2.03 4.41 -12.28
N ALA A 41 1.37 4.05 -11.18
CA ALA A 41 0.79 5.02 -10.26
C ALA A 41 1.85 5.96 -9.66
N TYR A 42 2.98 5.42 -9.21
CA TYR A 42 4.09 6.24 -8.67
C TYR A 42 4.74 7.11 -9.74
N SER A 43 4.96 6.58 -10.95
CA SER A 43 5.51 7.37 -12.06
C SER A 43 4.57 8.52 -12.44
N ALA A 44 3.26 8.27 -12.51
CA ALA A 44 2.26 9.28 -12.82
C ALA A 44 2.16 10.35 -11.72
N PHE A 45 2.23 9.95 -10.45
CA PHE A 45 2.24 10.87 -9.32
C PHE A 45 3.44 11.82 -9.36
N ALA A 46 4.66 11.30 -9.54
CA ALA A 46 5.87 12.13 -9.65
C ALA A 46 5.86 13.05 -10.88
N LYS A 47 5.12 12.71 -11.94
CA LYS A 47 4.94 13.55 -13.14
C LYS A 47 3.83 14.60 -13.00
N GLY A 48 3.18 14.70 -11.84
CA GLY A 48 2.07 15.63 -11.61
C GLY A 48 0.78 15.27 -12.36
N ARG A 49 0.63 14.02 -12.81
CA ARG A 49 -0.55 13.53 -13.56
C ARG A 49 -1.59 12.85 -12.67
N VAL A 50 -1.53 13.16 -11.37
CA VAL A 50 -2.38 12.62 -10.32
C VAL A 50 -2.70 13.77 -9.38
N GLN A 51 -3.98 13.90 -9.03
CA GLN A 51 -4.41 14.77 -7.93
C GLN A 51 -5.06 13.93 -6.85
N MET A 52 -4.63 14.13 -5.61
CA MET A 52 -5.21 13.47 -4.43
C MET A 52 -5.41 14.53 -3.35
N PRO A 53 -6.64 14.71 -2.82
CA PRO A 53 -6.82 15.47 -1.59
C PRO A 53 -6.19 14.72 -0.40
N SER A 54 -6.04 15.41 0.73
CA SER A 54 -5.65 14.78 1.99
C SER A 54 -6.59 13.64 2.36
N VAL A 55 -6.02 12.61 2.99
CA VAL A 55 -6.78 11.47 3.53
C VAL A 55 -7.81 11.99 4.54
N GLN A 56 -9.08 11.61 4.38
CA GLN A 56 -10.10 11.88 5.39
C GLN A 56 -10.06 10.75 6.40
N HIS A 57 -9.55 11.04 7.59
CA HIS A 57 -9.46 10.09 8.71
C HIS A 57 -10.58 10.34 9.71
N LEU A 58 -11.27 9.26 10.11
CA LEU A 58 -12.37 9.28 11.07
C LEU A 58 -12.11 8.27 12.18
N ASP A 59 -11.82 8.77 13.38
CA ASP A 59 -11.75 7.96 14.59
C ASP A 59 -13.15 7.55 15.08
N VAL A 60 -13.35 6.25 15.26
CA VAL A 60 -14.55 5.66 15.86
C VAL A 60 -14.18 5.10 17.24
N HIS A 61 -13.81 6.01 18.16
CA HIS A 61 -13.28 5.66 19.48
C HIS A 61 -14.12 4.63 20.24
N LYS A 62 -15.46 4.75 20.19
CA LYS A 62 -16.38 3.82 20.88
C LYS A 62 -16.19 2.35 20.47
N HIS A 63 -15.71 2.10 19.26
CA HIS A 63 -15.56 0.76 18.70
C HIS A 63 -14.11 0.37 18.46
N ASN A 64 -13.15 1.15 18.98
CA ASN A 64 -11.73 0.98 18.70
C ASN A 64 -11.48 0.76 17.21
N GLY A 65 -12.06 1.65 16.39
CA GLY A 65 -12.00 1.55 14.95
C GLY A 65 -11.72 2.88 14.29
N GLU A 66 -11.33 2.81 13.04
CA GLU A 66 -11.00 3.95 12.18
C GLU A 66 -11.57 3.74 10.78
N VAL A 67 -11.85 4.83 10.09
CA VAL A 67 -12.26 4.85 8.68
C VAL A 67 -11.42 5.88 7.93
N ASP A 68 -10.83 5.44 6.83
CA ASP A 68 -10.04 6.27 5.93
C ASP A 68 -10.69 6.33 4.55
N ILE A 69 -10.89 7.56 4.06
CA ILE A 69 -11.35 7.81 2.70
C ILE A 69 -10.19 8.42 1.91
N LYS A 70 -9.75 7.68 0.88
CA LYS A 70 -8.71 8.09 -0.05
C LYS A 70 -9.32 8.22 -1.44
N SER A 71 -9.27 9.41 -2.02
CA SER A 71 -9.79 9.69 -3.35
C SER A 71 -8.76 10.38 -4.21
N GLY A 72 -9.03 10.47 -5.51
CA GLY A 72 -8.18 11.16 -6.46
C GLY A 72 -8.51 10.81 -7.90
N PHE A 73 -7.74 11.34 -8.83
CA PHE A 73 -7.75 10.91 -10.22
C PHE A 73 -6.35 10.57 -10.71
N VAL A 74 -6.31 9.77 -11.77
CA VAL A 74 -5.10 9.47 -12.54
C VAL A 74 -5.38 9.78 -14.01
N GLU A 75 -4.75 10.83 -14.54
CA GLU A 75 -5.02 11.31 -15.92
C GLU A 75 -4.71 10.23 -16.95
N ASP A 76 -3.62 9.49 -16.77
CA ASP A 76 -3.17 8.41 -17.66
C ASP A 76 -4.20 7.30 -17.85
N PHE A 77 -5.13 7.17 -16.89
CA PHE A 77 -6.17 6.16 -16.92
C PHE A 77 -7.53 6.73 -17.32
N GLY A 78 -7.70 8.05 -17.31
CA GLY A 78 -9.00 8.67 -17.45
C GLY A 78 -9.96 8.26 -16.33
N LEU A 79 -9.45 8.05 -15.11
CA LEU A 79 -10.25 7.54 -13.98
C LEU A 79 -10.19 8.44 -12.76
N ILE A 80 -11.33 8.59 -12.11
CA ILE A 80 -11.46 9.03 -10.73
C ILE A 80 -11.72 7.78 -9.88
N GLY A 81 -11.13 7.72 -8.69
CA GLY A 81 -11.47 6.67 -7.74
C GLY A 81 -11.59 7.18 -6.32
N THR A 82 -12.41 6.48 -5.55
CA THR A 82 -12.52 6.68 -4.11
C THR A 82 -12.53 5.32 -3.43
N LYS A 83 -11.62 5.15 -2.48
CA LYS A 83 -11.60 4.02 -1.57
C LYS A 83 -12.12 4.48 -0.22
N ILE A 84 -13.04 3.70 0.34
CA ILE A 84 -13.43 3.78 1.74
C ILE A 84 -12.91 2.52 2.40
N ALA A 85 -11.94 2.66 3.30
CA ALA A 85 -11.34 1.56 4.04
C ALA A 85 -11.60 1.75 5.54
N SER A 86 -11.74 0.65 6.26
CA SER A 86 -12.00 0.67 7.69
C SER A 86 -11.10 -0.33 8.40
N GLY A 87 -10.65 0.03 9.61
CA GLY A 87 -9.94 -0.82 10.54
C GLY A 87 -10.72 -0.91 11.84
N PHE A 88 -11.41 -2.02 12.08
CA PHE A 88 -12.16 -2.29 13.31
C PHE A 88 -11.55 -3.53 13.99
N TYR A 89 -10.52 -3.30 14.81
CA TYR A 89 -9.65 -4.36 15.33
C TYR A 89 -10.37 -5.40 16.20
N GLU A 90 -11.52 -5.04 16.80
CA GLU A 90 -12.33 -5.97 17.58
C GLU A 90 -13.31 -6.82 16.75
N ASN A 91 -13.39 -6.64 15.44
CA ASN A 91 -14.31 -7.38 14.58
C ASN A 91 -14.04 -8.89 14.58
N LEU A 92 -12.79 -9.30 14.79
CA LEU A 92 -12.44 -10.72 14.90
C LEU A 92 -13.23 -11.42 16.00
N LYS A 93 -13.46 -10.76 17.14
CA LYS A 93 -14.28 -11.28 18.25
C LYS A 93 -15.76 -11.44 17.89
N LYS A 94 -16.20 -10.76 16.83
CA LYS A 94 -17.59 -10.75 16.32
C LYS A 94 -17.77 -11.63 15.07
N GLY A 95 -16.71 -12.28 14.59
CA GLY A 95 -16.74 -13.08 13.37
C GLY A 95 -16.66 -12.28 12.06
N PHE A 96 -16.25 -11.01 12.12
CA PHE A 96 -16.04 -10.16 10.93
C PHE A 96 -14.55 -9.91 10.68
N PRO A 97 -14.15 -9.61 9.42
CA PRO A 97 -12.80 -9.15 9.14
C PRO A 97 -12.47 -7.85 9.89
N PRO A 98 -11.24 -7.68 10.39
CA PRO A 98 -10.81 -6.46 11.06
C PRO A 98 -10.64 -5.30 10.08
N GLY A 99 -10.39 -5.59 8.80
CA GLY A 99 -10.27 -4.60 7.74
C GLY A 99 -11.25 -4.87 6.60
N ILE A 100 -11.99 -3.85 6.19
CA ILE A 100 -12.92 -3.91 5.04
C ILE A 100 -12.74 -2.65 4.22
N ALA A 101 -12.68 -2.80 2.91
CA ALA A 101 -12.68 -1.66 2.01
C ALA A 101 -13.57 -1.87 0.78
N ILE A 102 -14.08 -0.76 0.26
CA ILE A 102 -14.77 -0.68 -1.03
C ILE A 102 -14.07 0.36 -1.90
N ILE A 103 -14.03 0.11 -3.22
CA ILE A 103 -13.55 1.07 -4.21
C ILE A 103 -14.66 1.39 -5.18
N VAL A 104 -14.87 2.68 -5.42
CA VAL A 104 -15.72 3.21 -6.49
C VAL A 104 -14.83 3.80 -7.57
N LEU A 105 -15.03 3.39 -8.81
CA LEU A 105 -14.39 3.97 -10.00
C LEU A 105 -15.39 4.76 -10.81
N LEU A 106 -15.01 5.97 -11.21
CA LEU A 106 -15.75 6.83 -12.11
C LEU A 106 -14.91 7.17 -13.33
N ASP A 107 -15.59 7.41 -14.44
CA ASP A 107 -14.98 7.98 -15.64
C ASP A 107 -14.57 9.44 -15.37
N LEU A 108 -13.36 9.84 -15.78
CA LEU A 108 -12.83 11.18 -15.49
C LEU A 108 -13.52 12.28 -16.32
N GLU A 109 -13.99 11.97 -17.54
CA GLU A 109 -14.61 12.95 -18.43
C GLU A 109 -16.07 13.21 -18.05
N THR A 110 -16.82 12.15 -17.75
CA THR A 110 -18.26 12.20 -17.55
C THR A 110 -18.70 12.06 -16.10
N SER A 111 -17.79 11.66 -15.21
CA SER A 111 -18.08 11.25 -13.82
C SER A 111 -19.08 10.08 -13.72
N MET A 112 -19.30 9.34 -14.80
CA MET A 112 -20.18 8.17 -14.81
C MET A 112 -19.61 7.05 -13.93
N PRO A 113 -20.44 6.38 -13.10
CA PRO A 113 -19.98 5.30 -12.24
C PRO A 113 -19.70 4.04 -13.06
N LEU A 114 -18.42 3.69 -13.16
CA LEU A 114 -17.94 2.55 -13.93
C LEU A 114 -18.05 1.25 -13.12
N ALA A 115 -17.59 1.29 -11.86
CA ALA A 115 -17.59 0.11 -11.01
C ALA A 115 -17.65 0.42 -9.51
N ILE A 116 -18.21 -0.54 -8.76
CA ILE A 116 -18.09 -0.65 -7.29
C ILE A 116 -17.53 -2.04 -7.00
N MET A 117 -16.41 -2.12 -6.29
CA MET A 117 -15.70 -3.39 -6.10
C MET A 117 -15.16 -3.57 -4.68
N ASP A 118 -14.87 -4.82 -4.30
CA ASP A 118 -14.09 -5.10 -3.10
C ASP A 118 -12.75 -4.37 -3.14
N GLY A 119 -12.55 -3.45 -2.20
CA GLY A 119 -11.29 -2.75 -2.00
C GLY A 119 -10.35 -3.50 -1.06
N THR A 120 -10.84 -4.52 -0.35
CA THR A 120 -10.07 -5.22 0.70
C THR A 120 -8.92 -6.00 0.07
N HIS A 121 -9.21 -6.80 -0.96
CA HIS A 121 -8.17 -7.55 -1.67
C HIS A 121 -7.23 -6.64 -2.47
N ILE A 122 -7.78 -5.64 -3.15
CA ILE A 122 -6.99 -4.64 -3.90
C ILE A 122 -6.01 -3.94 -2.98
N THR A 123 -6.47 -3.48 -1.81
CA THR A 123 -5.61 -2.82 -0.81
C THR A 123 -4.52 -3.76 -0.31
N ALA A 124 -4.84 -5.04 -0.06
CA ALA A 124 -3.86 -6.01 0.37
C ALA A 124 -2.71 -6.15 -0.67
N TYR A 125 -3.07 -6.32 -1.95
CA TYR A 125 -2.11 -6.55 -3.02
C TYR A 125 -1.31 -5.31 -3.38
N ARG A 126 -1.97 -4.16 -3.58
CA ARG A 126 -1.30 -2.93 -3.99
C ARG A 126 -0.32 -2.40 -2.93
N THR A 127 -0.61 -2.61 -1.64
CA THR A 127 0.33 -2.24 -0.57
C THR A 127 1.55 -3.17 -0.54
N GLY A 128 1.35 -4.48 -0.66
CA GLY A 128 2.45 -5.45 -0.85
C GLY A 128 3.35 -5.09 -2.04
N ALA A 129 2.71 -4.85 -3.19
CA ALA A 129 3.35 -4.41 -4.41
C ALA A 129 4.16 -3.10 -4.23
N ALA A 130 3.68 -2.14 -3.46
CA ALA A 130 4.41 -0.90 -3.17
C ALA A 130 5.76 -1.15 -2.50
N GLY A 131 5.81 -2.04 -1.49
CA GLY A 131 7.06 -2.40 -0.84
C GLY A 131 8.01 -3.16 -1.77
N ALA A 132 7.49 -4.01 -2.64
CA ALA A 132 8.27 -4.67 -3.68
C ALA A 132 8.87 -3.68 -4.70
N VAL A 133 8.08 -2.70 -5.17
CA VAL A 133 8.54 -1.66 -6.09
C VAL A 133 9.64 -0.81 -5.46
N ALA A 134 9.50 -0.44 -4.19
CA ALA A 134 10.54 0.28 -3.47
C ALA A 134 11.81 -0.57 -3.30
N ALA A 135 11.67 -1.81 -2.83
CA ALA A 135 12.79 -2.72 -2.66
C ALA A 135 13.54 -2.98 -3.96
N GLN A 136 12.85 -3.05 -5.11
CA GLN A 136 13.47 -3.24 -6.43
C GLN A 136 14.56 -2.19 -6.73
N VAL A 137 14.39 -0.95 -6.27
CA VAL A 137 15.34 0.14 -6.54
C VAL A 137 16.16 0.56 -5.32
N LEU A 138 15.79 0.10 -4.11
CA LEU A 138 16.42 0.49 -2.85
C LEU A 138 17.11 -0.65 -2.09
N ALA A 139 16.76 -1.91 -2.33
CA ALA A 139 17.42 -3.06 -1.73
C ALA A 139 18.64 -3.51 -2.55
N ARG A 140 19.51 -4.33 -1.94
CA ARG A 140 20.58 -4.99 -2.70
C ARG A 140 19.98 -6.00 -3.67
N LYS A 141 20.55 -6.10 -4.87
CA LYS A 141 20.05 -7.01 -5.92
C LYS A 141 20.10 -8.49 -5.53
N ASN A 142 20.99 -8.86 -4.62
CA ASN A 142 21.19 -10.23 -4.13
C ASN A 142 20.52 -10.49 -2.77
N SER A 143 19.51 -9.69 -2.37
CA SER A 143 18.77 -9.88 -1.13
C SER A 143 18.06 -11.23 -1.10
N LYS A 144 18.23 -11.98 -0.01
CA LYS A 144 17.70 -13.34 0.21
C LYS A 144 17.05 -13.52 1.58
N ASN A 145 17.38 -12.68 2.56
CA ASN A 145 16.90 -12.78 3.93
C ASN A 145 15.94 -11.63 4.22
N VAL A 146 14.71 -11.95 4.66
CA VAL A 146 13.69 -10.95 4.98
C VAL A 146 13.33 -11.03 6.47
N GLY A 147 13.38 -9.89 7.16
CA GLY A 147 12.80 -9.71 8.48
C GLY A 147 11.40 -9.13 8.38
N ILE A 148 10.42 -9.65 9.13
CA ILE A 148 9.04 -9.15 9.11
C ILE A 148 8.55 -8.91 10.53
N LEU A 149 8.14 -7.68 10.82
CA LEU A 149 7.36 -7.31 12.00
C LEU A 149 5.89 -7.23 11.62
N GLY A 150 5.07 -8.07 12.24
CA GLY A 150 3.64 -8.16 11.99
C GLY A 150 3.28 -9.30 11.06
N ALA A 151 2.71 -10.36 11.63
CA ALA A 151 2.20 -11.53 10.96
C ALA A 151 0.74 -11.34 10.50
N GLY A 152 0.37 -10.12 10.11
CA GLY A 152 -0.95 -9.78 9.56
C GLY A 152 -1.04 -9.95 8.03
N THR A 153 -2.07 -9.38 7.42
CA THR A 153 -2.26 -9.41 5.96
C THR A 153 -1.06 -8.79 5.22
N GLN A 154 -0.57 -7.63 5.68
CA GLN A 154 0.52 -6.95 4.98
C GLN A 154 1.85 -7.70 5.10
N GLY A 155 2.19 -8.30 6.26
CA GLY A 155 3.36 -9.17 6.35
C GLY A 155 3.35 -10.31 5.32
N ARG A 156 2.16 -10.82 4.94
CA ARG A 156 2.02 -11.86 3.90
C ARG A 156 2.18 -11.29 2.51
N MET A 157 1.49 -10.18 2.21
CA MET A 157 1.49 -9.58 0.87
C MET A 157 2.85 -8.96 0.53
N GLN A 158 3.56 -8.42 1.52
CA GLN A 158 4.93 -7.92 1.36
C GLN A 158 5.88 -9.06 0.97
N LEU A 159 5.85 -10.19 1.67
CA LEU A 159 6.66 -11.35 1.30
C LEU A 159 6.31 -11.87 -0.09
N LEU A 160 5.02 -12.04 -0.38
CA LEU A 160 4.54 -12.50 -1.69
C LEU A 160 5.03 -11.59 -2.82
N ALA A 161 4.96 -10.26 -2.64
CA ALA A 161 5.43 -9.30 -3.62
C ALA A 161 6.96 -9.29 -3.76
N LEU A 162 7.70 -9.43 -2.65
CA LEU A 162 9.16 -9.52 -2.68
C LEU A 162 9.63 -10.77 -3.43
N GLN A 163 8.94 -11.90 -3.29
CA GLN A 163 9.26 -13.15 -4.01
C GLN A 163 9.05 -13.05 -5.53
N GLU A 164 8.26 -12.10 -6.03
CA GLU A 164 8.15 -11.83 -7.47
C GLU A 164 9.41 -11.14 -8.04
N ILE A 165 10.24 -10.54 -7.19
CA ILE A 165 11.38 -9.70 -7.58
C ILE A 165 12.71 -10.30 -7.14
N PHE A 166 12.72 -10.99 -6.01
CA PHE A 166 13.92 -11.53 -5.36
C PHE A 166 13.79 -13.03 -5.12
N ASP A 167 14.91 -13.73 -5.21
CA ASP A 167 15.05 -15.14 -4.83
C ASP A 167 15.18 -15.28 -3.30
N ILE A 168 14.12 -14.90 -2.57
CA ILE A 168 14.07 -14.95 -1.11
C ILE A 168 14.22 -16.40 -0.64
N GLN A 169 15.10 -16.63 0.33
CA GLN A 169 15.41 -17.95 0.87
C GLN A 169 14.97 -18.13 2.31
N ASN A 170 15.12 -17.08 3.14
CA ASN A 170 14.87 -17.14 4.57
C ASN A 170 14.04 -15.96 5.03
N VAL A 171 13.10 -16.23 5.94
CA VAL A 171 12.27 -15.22 6.59
C VAL A 171 12.42 -15.35 8.10
N LYS A 172 12.66 -14.24 8.79
CA LYS A 172 12.47 -14.16 10.25
C LYS A 172 11.21 -13.35 10.52
N ILE A 173 10.32 -13.87 11.34
CA ILE A 173 9.05 -13.20 11.64
C ILE A 173 8.83 -13.05 13.14
N TRP A 174 8.33 -11.87 13.52
CA TRP A 174 7.87 -11.58 14.86
C TRP A 174 6.48 -10.94 14.82
N ASP A 175 5.64 -11.32 15.77
CA ASP A 175 4.37 -10.68 16.06
C ASP A 175 4.18 -10.64 17.58
N ILE A 176 3.48 -9.62 18.08
CA ILE A 176 3.14 -9.52 19.51
C ILE A 176 2.29 -10.72 19.95
N GLU A 177 1.47 -11.25 19.05
CA GLU A 177 0.76 -12.50 19.23
C GLU A 177 1.52 -13.62 18.51
N ARG A 178 2.39 -14.32 19.25
CA ARG A 178 3.22 -15.42 18.71
C ARG A 178 2.43 -16.43 17.86
N GLY A 179 1.20 -16.74 18.25
CA GLY A 179 0.33 -17.66 17.50
C GLY A 179 0.07 -17.22 16.05
N LEU A 180 0.01 -15.91 15.78
CA LEU A 180 -0.12 -15.38 14.41
C LEU A 180 1.15 -15.60 13.60
N ALA A 181 2.33 -15.47 14.21
CA ALA A 181 3.61 -15.75 13.57
C ALA A 181 3.79 -17.26 13.28
N GLU A 182 3.37 -18.13 14.21
CA GLU A 182 3.35 -19.59 13.99
C GLU A 182 2.33 -20.00 12.92
N GLN A 183 1.20 -19.31 12.82
CA GLN A 183 0.25 -19.50 11.73
C GLN A 183 0.86 -19.07 10.39
N TYR A 184 1.52 -17.92 10.36
CA TYR A 184 2.22 -17.42 9.18
C TYR A 184 3.27 -18.42 8.70
N GLU A 185 4.12 -18.94 9.60
CA GLU A 185 5.12 -19.96 9.29
C GLU A 185 4.49 -21.17 8.58
N LYS A 186 3.36 -21.67 9.07
CA LYS A 186 2.66 -22.83 8.49
C LYS A 186 2.03 -22.55 7.13
N GLU A 187 1.62 -21.31 6.88
CA GLU A 187 0.96 -20.89 5.63
C GLU A 187 1.97 -20.66 4.49
N MET A 188 3.20 -20.28 4.82
CA MET A 188 4.20 -19.93 3.82
C MET A 188 4.99 -21.14 3.33
N SER A 189 5.20 -21.21 2.02
CA SER A 189 5.98 -22.28 1.37
C SER A 189 7.49 -21.97 1.30
N ILE A 190 8.03 -21.33 2.34
CA ILE A 190 9.45 -20.92 2.43
C ILE A 190 9.96 -21.16 3.86
N ASN A 191 11.28 -21.17 4.06
CA ASN A 191 11.88 -21.23 5.38
C ASN A 191 11.54 -19.97 6.20
N VAL A 192 10.60 -20.10 7.13
CA VAL A 192 10.21 -19.05 8.08
C VAL A 192 10.67 -19.46 9.47
N GLN A 193 11.41 -18.58 10.13
CA GLN A 193 11.79 -18.71 11.54
C GLN A 193 10.96 -17.73 12.37
N VAL A 194 10.11 -18.25 13.26
CA VAL A 194 9.46 -17.44 14.30
C VAL A 194 10.49 -17.07 15.36
N VAL A 195 10.67 -15.77 15.61
CA VAL A 195 11.62 -15.25 16.59
C VAL A 195 10.90 -14.68 17.81
N ASP A 196 11.63 -14.49 18.92
CA ASP A 196 11.07 -14.14 20.22
C ASP A 196 11.03 -12.63 20.47
N THR A 197 11.94 -11.87 19.86
CA THR A 197 12.00 -10.39 20.02
C THR A 197 12.00 -9.67 18.66
N PRO A 198 11.46 -8.43 18.60
CA PRO A 198 11.47 -7.62 17.38
C PRO A 198 12.86 -7.46 16.77
N GLU A 199 13.89 -7.25 17.58
CA GLU A 199 15.25 -7.01 17.10
C GLU A 199 15.86 -8.22 16.39
N GLN A 200 15.38 -9.44 16.67
CA GLN A 200 15.87 -10.64 16.01
C GLN A 200 15.48 -10.70 14.52
N VAL A 201 14.39 -10.03 14.10
CA VAL A 201 14.03 -9.99 12.66
C VAL A 201 14.98 -9.11 11.85
N VAL A 202 15.66 -8.15 12.49
CA VAL A 202 16.60 -7.24 11.82
C VAL A 202 17.97 -7.90 11.61
N ARG A 203 18.37 -8.82 12.51
CA ARG A 203 19.68 -9.47 12.44
C ARG A 203 19.83 -10.27 11.14
N ASP A 204 20.85 -9.94 10.35
CA ASP A 204 21.19 -10.58 9.08
C ASP A 204 20.12 -10.43 7.98
N ALA A 205 19.16 -9.52 8.17
CA ALA A 205 18.14 -9.25 7.16
C ALA A 205 18.72 -8.38 6.04
N ASP A 206 18.45 -8.74 4.79
CA ASP A 206 18.74 -7.87 3.67
C ASP A 206 17.61 -6.82 3.50
N ILE A 207 16.37 -7.24 3.79
CA ILE A 207 15.17 -6.42 3.74
C ILE A 207 14.39 -6.60 5.05
N LEU A 208 14.07 -5.50 5.73
CA LEU A 208 13.15 -5.45 6.86
C LEU A 208 11.81 -4.90 6.39
N VAL A 209 10.71 -5.56 6.76
CA VAL A 209 9.35 -5.08 6.56
C VAL A 209 8.73 -4.82 7.93
N THR A 210 8.21 -3.62 8.16
CA THR A 210 7.39 -3.30 9.33
C THR A 210 5.95 -3.08 8.88
N ALA A 211 5.01 -3.82 9.48
CA ALA A 211 3.62 -3.88 9.04
C ALA A 211 2.64 -4.07 10.21
N THR A 212 2.93 -3.43 11.34
CA THR A 212 2.13 -3.43 12.57
C THR A 212 1.39 -2.10 12.75
N PRO A 213 0.26 -2.07 13.47
CA PRO A 213 -0.44 -0.82 13.80
C PRO A 213 0.15 -0.15 15.05
N SER A 214 1.43 -0.34 15.34
CA SER A 214 2.05 0.17 16.58
C SER A 214 2.00 1.69 16.64
N LYS A 215 1.99 2.22 17.87
CA LYS A 215 2.13 3.66 18.18
C LYS A 215 3.41 3.93 18.99
N LYS A 216 4.35 2.99 18.91
CA LYS A 216 5.63 2.99 19.62
C LYS A 216 6.67 2.28 18.78
N ALA A 217 7.89 2.81 18.80
CA ALA A 217 9.04 2.15 18.19
C ALA A 217 9.19 0.71 18.70
N LEU A 218 9.27 -0.23 17.76
CA LEU A 218 9.55 -1.66 17.97
C LEU A 218 11.00 -1.99 17.64
N ILE A 219 11.60 -1.26 16.69
CA ILE A 219 13.02 -1.40 16.34
C ILE A 219 13.78 -0.17 16.82
N ARG A 220 14.83 -0.43 17.59
CA ARG A 220 15.75 0.59 18.09
C ARG A 220 16.76 1.02 17.04
N ALA A 221 17.25 2.25 17.15
CA ALA A 221 18.25 2.76 16.22
C ALA A 221 19.54 1.94 16.18
N ASP A 222 19.96 1.32 17.28
CA ASP A 222 21.18 0.49 17.37
C ASP A 222 21.07 -0.86 16.66
N ALA A 223 19.87 -1.29 16.25
CA ALA A 223 19.65 -2.60 15.64
C ALA A 223 19.94 -2.66 14.13
N ILE A 224 19.92 -1.52 13.41
CA ILE A 224 20.15 -1.49 11.96
C ILE A 224 21.64 -1.68 11.62
N HIS A 225 21.91 -2.26 10.45
CA HIS A 225 23.25 -2.54 9.96
C HIS A 225 23.41 -2.15 8.48
N GLU A 226 24.66 -2.03 8.02
CA GLU A 226 24.98 -1.71 6.63
C GLU A 226 24.28 -2.66 5.64
N GLY A 227 23.87 -2.10 4.51
CA GLY A 227 23.23 -2.83 3.43
C GLY A 227 21.80 -3.28 3.68
N LEU A 228 21.19 -2.90 4.81
CA LEU A 228 19.77 -3.14 5.10
C LEU A 228 18.88 -2.21 4.26
N HIS A 229 17.80 -2.75 3.71
CA HIS A 229 16.68 -1.96 3.21
C HIS A 229 15.46 -2.13 4.13
N ILE A 230 14.75 -1.05 4.41
CA ILE A 230 13.57 -1.06 5.29
C ILE A 230 12.35 -0.60 4.49
N ASN A 231 11.31 -1.43 4.46
CA ASN A 231 9.95 -1.05 4.06
C ASN A 231 9.13 -0.76 5.32
N ALA A 232 8.92 0.52 5.63
CA ALA A 232 8.07 0.97 6.71
C ALA A 232 6.64 1.15 6.18
N ILE A 233 5.76 0.19 6.48
CA ILE A 233 4.41 0.09 5.88
C ILE A 233 3.30 0.33 6.91
N GLY A 234 3.54 0.07 8.20
CA GLY A 234 2.49 0.08 9.22
C GLY A 234 2.07 1.47 9.70
N ALA A 235 2.97 2.46 9.64
CA ALA A 235 2.63 3.85 9.97
C ALA A 235 1.86 4.51 8.83
N ASP A 236 0.53 4.50 8.93
CA ASP A 236 -0.38 5.08 7.95
C ASP A 236 -1.41 6.06 8.56
N GLY A 237 -1.17 6.50 9.80
CA GLY A 237 -2.06 7.39 10.55
C GLY A 237 -1.33 8.23 11.61
N PRO A 238 -1.98 9.28 12.13
CA PRO A 238 -1.37 10.15 13.14
C PRO A 238 -0.94 9.37 14.38
N GLY A 239 0.32 9.54 14.78
CA GLY A 239 0.90 8.90 15.97
C GLY A 239 1.19 7.42 15.84
N LYS A 240 0.92 6.76 14.71
CA LYS A 240 1.44 5.42 14.43
C LYS A 240 2.96 5.50 14.21
N GLN A 241 3.66 4.46 14.63
CA GLN A 241 5.13 4.38 14.62
C GLN A 241 5.59 2.95 14.87
N GLU A 242 6.59 2.49 14.14
CA GLU A 242 7.23 1.19 14.30
C GLU A 242 8.75 1.27 14.49
N LEU A 243 9.38 2.37 14.08
CA LEU A 243 10.82 2.60 14.10
C LEU A 243 11.18 3.73 15.06
N ASP A 244 12.26 3.56 15.80
CA ASP A 244 12.89 4.64 16.57
C ASP A 244 13.21 5.83 15.63
N PRO A 245 12.76 7.06 15.90
CA PRO A 245 12.98 8.20 15.02
C PRO A 245 14.46 8.46 14.71
N ALA A 246 15.36 8.09 15.64
CA ALA A 246 16.79 8.23 15.45
C ALA A 246 17.33 7.35 14.30
N ILE A 247 16.60 6.32 13.85
CA ILE A 247 16.94 5.54 12.63
C ILE A 247 17.06 6.46 11.43
N MET A 248 16.19 7.47 11.30
CA MET A 248 16.19 8.39 10.15
C MET A 248 17.48 9.21 10.04
N THR A 249 18.22 9.37 11.13
CA THR A 249 19.52 10.07 11.14
C THR A 249 20.69 9.18 10.72
N ARG A 250 20.46 7.86 10.64
CA ARG A 250 21.49 6.85 10.38
C ARG A 250 21.36 6.19 9.00
N VAL A 251 20.21 6.34 8.34
CA VAL A 251 20.01 5.82 6.99
C VAL A 251 20.70 6.70 5.96
N SER A 252 21.17 6.10 4.88
CA SER A 252 21.79 6.81 3.75
C SER A 252 20.75 7.51 2.88
N LYS A 253 19.56 6.91 2.72
CA LYS A 253 18.46 7.46 1.91
C LYS A 253 17.12 7.24 2.58
N ILE A 254 16.37 8.33 2.75
CA ILE A 254 14.95 8.30 3.12
C ILE A 254 14.14 8.52 1.85
N VAL A 255 13.41 7.51 1.43
CA VAL A 255 12.49 7.58 0.29
C VAL A 255 11.07 7.44 0.81
N VAL A 256 10.16 8.22 0.25
CA VAL A 256 8.76 8.25 0.68
C VAL A 256 7.84 7.93 -0.49
N ASP A 257 6.61 7.51 -0.21
CA ASP A 257 5.60 7.39 -1.25
C ASP A 257 5.01 8.75 -1.65
N SER A 258 4.67 9.58 -0.67
CA SER A 258 4.37 11.00 -0.83
C SER A 258 4.86 11.79 0.37
N LEU A 259 5.73 12.78 0.15
CA LEU A 259 6.25 13.64 1.22
C LEU A 259 5.11 14.35 1.98
N ALA A 260 4.12 14.83 1.23
CA ALA A 260 2.98 15.54 1.80
C ALA A 260 2.15 14.67 2.76
N GLN A 261 2.03 13.37 2.51
CA GLN A 261 1.35 12.43 3.41
C GLN A 261 2.27 11.92 4.52
N CYS A 262 3.48 11.44 4.17
CA CYS A 262 4.43 10.84 5.11
C CYS A 262 4.80 11.79 6.26
N ARG A 263 4.92 13.10 6.00
CA ARG A 263 5.20 14.08 7.07
C ARG A 263 4.10 14.17 8.14
N SER A 264 2.88 13.72 7.85
CA SER A 264 1.73 13.83 8.75
C SER A 264 1.27 12.50 9.31
N ILE A 265 1.41 11.41 8.54
CA ILE A 265 0.86 10.10 8.91
C ILE A 265 1.81 8.93 8.66
N GLY A 266 2.99 9.17 8.07
CA GLY A 266 3.99 8.14 7.80
C GLY A 266 4.96 7.93 8.96
N GLU A 267 5.95 7.06 8.75
CA GLU A 267 6.99 6.75 9.72
C GLU A 267 7.89 7.97 10.01
N ILE A 268 8.15 8.84 9.02
CA ILE A 268 9.01 10.02 9.20
C ILE A 268 8.38 11.13 10.06
N GLN A 269 7.08 11.07 10.35
CA GLN A 269 6.35 12.14 11.05
C GLN A 269 7.00 12.51 12.40
N HIS A 270 7.48 11.50 13.13
CA HIS A 270 8.09 11.69 14.46
C HIS A 270 9.49 12.29 14.34
N ALA A 271 10.32 11.81 13.40
CA ALA A 271 11.67 12.35 13.21
C ALA A 271 11.65 13.81 12.73
N LEU A 272 10.68 14.18 11.88
CA LEU A 272 10.45 15.58 11.49
C LEU A 272 9.92 16.41 12.67
N GLY A 273 8.93 15.89 13.41
CA GLY A 273 8.32 16.58 14.55
C GLY A 273 9.30 16.82 15.70
N GLU A 274 10.25 15.92 15.91
CA GLU A 274 11.33 16.03 16.90
C GLU A 274 12.53 16.85 16.40
N GLY A 275 12.55 17.25 15.12
CA GLY A 275 13.65 18.02 14.52
C GLY A 275 14.94 17.23 14.31
N LEU A 276 14.87 15.90 14.29
CA LEU A 276 16.01 15.02 14.01
C LEU A 276 16.41 15.05 12.53
N ILE A 277 15.43 15.28 11.65
CA ILE A 277 15.60 15.48 10.20
C ILE A 277 14.77 16.69 9.75
N SER A 278 14.99 17.15 8.53
CA SER A 278 14.16 18.16 7.87
C SER A 278 13.60 17.61 6.55
N GLU A 279 12.64 18.31 5.94
CA GLU A 279 12.12 17.91 4.61
C GLU A 279 13.25 17.84 3.55
N SER A 280 14.32 18.63 3.71
CA SER A 280 15.51 18.57 2.84
C SER A 280 16.39 17.33 3.04
N THR A 281 16.19 16.55 4.11
CA THR A 281 16.85 15.26 4.33
C THR A 281 16.19 14.14 3.52
N ILE A 282 14.95 14.33 3.08
CA ILE A 282 14.23 13.35 2.27
C ILE A 282 14.87 13.30 0.88
N HIS A 283 15.32 12.11 0.48
CA HIS A 283 16.10 11.93 -0.76
C HIS A 283 15.25 12.08 -2.01
N ALA A 284 14.09 11.42 -2.00
CA ALA A 284 13.14 11.37 -3.11
C ALA A 284 11.75 10.87 -2.69
N GLU A 285 10.74 11.23 -3.47
CA GLU A 285 9.55 10.40 -3.63
C GLU A 285 9.87 9.23 -4.58
N ILE A 286 9.35 8.04 -4.31
CA ILE A 286 9.74 6.82 -5.05
C ILE A 286 9.53 6.93 -6.57
N GLY A 287 8.51 7.68 -7.02
CA GLY A 287 8.23 7.91 -8.43
C GLY A 287 9.36 8.64 -9.18
N GLU A 288 10.09 9.54 -8.50
CA GLU A 288 11.26 10.24 -9.07
C GLU A 288 12.39 9.26 -9.37
N ILE A 289 12.58 8.25 -8.51
CA ILE A 289 13.58 7.19 -8.73
C ILE A 289 13.16 6.28 -9.89
N LEU A 290 11.87 5.90 -9.94
CA LEU A 290 11.35 5.06 -11.02
C LEU A 290 11.42 5.74 -12.40
N ASN A 291 11.33 7.07 -12.42
CA ASN A 291 11.46 7.87 -13.64
C ASN A 291 12.92 8.14 -14.04
N GLY A 292 13.89 7.88 -13.16
CA GLY A 292 15.31 8.17 -13.38
C GLY A 292 15.73 9.60 -13.04
N ASP A 293 14.86 10.39 -12.42
CA ASP A 293 15.14 11.76 -11.96
C ASP A 293 16.04 11.77 -10.71
N LYS A 294 15.93 10.71 -9.90
CA LYS A 294 16.74 10.45 -8.71
C LYS A 294 17.34 9.05 -8.78
N ILE A 295 18.48 8.85 -8.13
CA ILE A 295 19.15 7.55 -8.09
C ILE A 295 18.62 6.76 -6.88
N GLY A 296 18.37 5.46 -7.07
CA GLY A 296 18.05 4.53 -5.99
C GLY A 296 19.28 4.20 -5.14
N ARG A 297 19.47 2.92 -4.79
CA ARG A 297 20.69 2.45 -4.13
C ARG A 297 21.92 2.64 -5.04
N GLU A 298 23.01 3.15 -4.47
CA GLU A 298 24.28 3.39 -5.18
C GLU A 298 25.38 2.39 -4.80
N ASN A 299 25.36 1.87 -3.57
CA ASN A 299 26.33 0.89 -3.11
C ASN A 299 25.74 -0.09 -2.07
N ASP A 300 26.46 -1.17 -1.81
CA ASP A 300 25.99 -2.27 -0.95
C ASP A 300 26.00 -1.93 0.55
N SER A 301 26.74 -0.90 0.98
CA SER A 301 26.76 -0.48 2.39
C SER A 301 25.60 0.44 2.78
N GLU A 302 24.93 1.09 1.82
CA GLU A 302 23.83 2.03 2.11
C GLU A 302 22.72 1.37 2.92
N ILE A 303 22.23 2.09 3.92
CA ILE A 303 20.99 1.73 4.62
C ILE A 303 19.89 2.57 3.98
N THR A 304 18.85 1.94 3.46
CA THR A 304 17.77 2.65 2.76
C THR A 304 16.45 2.40 3.46
N ILE A 305 15.60 3.41 3.53
CA ILE A 305 14.24 3.27 4.03
C ILE A 305 13.23 3.78 3.01
N PHE A 306 12.14 3.06 2.89
CA PHE A 306 10.93 3.46 2.20
C PHE A 306 9.79 3.61 3.20
N ASP A 307 9.30 4.83 3.36
CA ASP A 307 8.13 5.14 4.18
C ASP A 307 6.88 5.21 3.28
N ALA A 308 5.90 4.35 3.56
CA ALA A 308 4.70 4.18 2.75
C ALA A 308 3.43 4.37 3.56
N THR A 309 2.58 5.31 3.11
CA THR A 309 1.27 5.61 3.71
C THR A 309 0.11 5.08 2.85
N GLY A 310 0.39 4.81 1.57
CA GLY A 310 -0.56 4.37 0.56
C GLY A 310 -1.27 5.53 -0.13
N LEU A 311 -1.21 5.53 -1.46
CA LEU A 311 -1.76 6.59 -2.32
C LEU A 311 -3.03 6.10 -3.03
N SER A 312 -4.04 6.96 -3.19
CA SER A 312 -5.27 6.60 -3.92
C SER A 312 -4.98 6.26 -5.39
N ALA A 313 -3.93 6.82 -5.99
CA ALA A 313 -3.45 6.46 -7.32
C ALA A 313 -3.14 4.97 -7.47
N GLN A 314 -2.62 4.32 -6.42
CA GLN A 314 -2.33 2.89 -6.44
C GLN A 314 -3.61 2.06 -6.39
N ASP A 315 -4.59 2.50 -5.59
CA ASP A 315 -5.90 1.87 -5.52
C ASP A 315 -6.61 1.98 -6.89
N ILE A 316 -6.55 3.15 -7.54
CA ILE A 316 -7.11 3.38 -8.89
C ILE A 316 -6.41 2.52 -9.94
N ALA A 317 -5.08 2.46 -9.92
CA ALA A 317 -4.30 1.67 -10.87
C ALA A 317 -4.64 0.17 -10.79
N ALA A 318 -4.68 -0.39 -9.58
CA ALA A 318 -5.04 -1.79 -9.39
C ALA A 318 -6.52 -2.06 -9.70
N ALA A 319 -7.42 -1.15 -9.31
CA ALA A 319 -8.84 -1.25 -9.62
C ALA A 319 -9.11 -1.18 -11.13
N LYS A 320 -8.32 -0.41 -11.89
CA LYS A 320 -8.38 -0.39 -13.36
C LYS A 320 -8.08 -1.77 -13.95
N ILE A 321 -7.02 -2.44 -13.50
CA ILE A 321 -6.68 -3.80 -13.95
C ILE A 321 -7.85 -4.73 -13.70
N VAL A 322 -8.40 -4.69 -12.48
CA VAL A 322 -9.56 -5.49 -12.10
C VAL A 322 -10.78 -5.20 -12.98
N TYR A 323 -11.09 -3.92 -13.22
CA TYR A 323 -12.22 -3.50 -14.06
C TYR A 323 -12.07 -3.98 -15.51
N ASP A 324 -10.90 -3.77 -16.11
CA ASP A 324 -10.63 -4.16 -17.49
C ASP A 324 -10.67 -5.70 -17.65
N ALA A 325 -10.09 -6.43 -16.69
CA ALA A 325 -10.13 -7.88 -16.65
C ALA A 325 -11.55 -8.42 -16.46
N ALA A 326 -12.34 -7.83 -15.55
CA ALA A 326 -13.72 -8.21 -15.33
C ALA A 326 -14.60 -7.98 -16.56
N LYS A 327 -14.44 -6.85 -17.27
CA LYS A 327 -15.11 -6.59 -18.55
C LYS A 327 -14.78 -7.65 -19.59
N LYS A 328 -13.50 -8.01 -19.72
CA LYS A 328 -13.04 -9.02 -20.68
C LYS A 328 -13.56 -10.43 -20.33
N LYS A 329 -13.65 -10.77 -19.05
CA LYS A 329 -14.12 -12.08 -18.56
C LYS A 329 -15.65 -12.18 -18.43
N GLY A 330 -16.36 -11.06 -18.55
CA GLY A 330 -17.80 -11.02 -18.32
C GLY A 330 -18.20 -11.24 -16.85
N LEU A 331 -17.33 -10.85 -15.91
CA LEU A 331 -17.58 -10.96 -14.46
C LEU A 331 -18.32 -9.73 -13.92
N GLY A 332 -18.93 -9.89 -12.74
CA GLY A 332 -19.63 -8.83 -12.04
C GLY A 332 -21.09 -8.64 -12.44
N LYS A 333 -21.87 -8.12 -11.48
CA LYS A 333 -23.27 -7.77 -11.71
C LYS A 333 -23.36 -6.37 -12.30
N ARG A 334 -24.05 -6.24 -13.42
CA ARG A 334 -24.32 -4.95 -14.06
C ARG A 334 -25.57 -4.31 -13.46
N ILE A 335 -25.47 -3.06 -13.02
CA ILE A 335 -26.58 -2.29 -12.46
C ILE A 335 -26.60 -0.90 -13.10
N ASN A 336 -27.78 -0.46 -13.55
CA ASN A 336 -28.02 0.94 -13.90
C ASN A 336 -28.28 1.73 -12.61
N LEU A 337 -27.33 2.56 -12.19
CA LEU A 337 -27.48 3.38 -10.98
C LEU A 337 -28.36 4.63 -11.19
N LEU A 338 -28.69 4.97 -12.43
CA LEU A 338 -29.40 6.20 -12.78
C LEU A 338 -30.89 6.00 -13.11
N GLY A 339 -31.40 4.76 -13.06
CA GLY A 339 -32.81 4.43 -13.34
C GLY A 339 -32.98 3.67 -14.65
#